data_AF-A0A1H6FJX0-F1
#
_entry.id   AF-A0A1H6FJX0-F1
#
_cell.length_a   1.000
_cell.length_b   1.000
_cell.length_c   1.000
_cell.angle_alpha   90.00
_cell.angle_beta   90.00
_cell.angle_gamma   90.00
#
_symmetry.space_group_name_H-M   'P 1'
#
loop_
_entity.id
_entity.type
_entity.pdbx_description
1 polymer ?
#
loop_
_entity_poly.entity_id
_entity_poly.type
_entity_poly.pdbx_seq_one_letter_code
_entity_poly.pdbx_strand_id
1 'polypeptide(L)'
;MREEAKLERELEKTLKEEDKYNKLLEKAKSEAEKAAGSRLEKLNEQIAQLDTELAEAHAKNERAKSMAQQTKLGHVYIISNIGSFGDNVYKIGMTRRLEPLDRVKELGDASVPFIFDVHARTNIYDSQENKKIRPHYRSNIFNQSNY
;
A
#
# COMPACT_ATOMS: atom_id res chain seq x y z
N MET A 1 11.80 -5.96 -5.09
CA MET A 1 11.55 -6.99 -6.12
C MET A 1 10.70 -8.18 -5.68
N ARG A 2 10.90 -8.84 -4.50
CA ARG A 2 9.96 -9.91 -4.07
C ARG A 2 8.57 -9.40 -3.63
N GLU A 3 8.49 -8.24 -3.01
CA GLU A 3 7.21 -7.65 -2.57
C GLU A 3 6.38 -7.09 -3.73
N GLU A 4 7.01 -6.36 -4.65
CA GLU A 4 6.35 -5.81 -5.85
C GLU A 4 5.71 -6.92 -6.70
N ALA A 5 6.45 -8.00 -6.96
CA ALA A 5 5.94 -9.15 -7.71
C ALA A 5 4.81 -9.91 -6.97
N LYS A 6 4.78 -9.83 -5.63
CA LYS A 6 3.70 -10.42 -4.83
C LYS A 6 2.42 -9.56 -4.94
N LEU A 7 2.56 -8.24 -4.85
CA LEU A 7 1.46 -7.28 -5.01
C LEU A 7 0.83 -7.36 -6.41
N GLU A 8 1.65 -7.45 -7.47
CA GLU A 8 1.13 -7.59 -8.84
C GLU A 8 0.31 -8.86 -9.03
N ARG A 9 0.78 -9.99 -8.48
CA ARG A 9 0.03 -11.26 -8.53
C ARG A 9 -1.25 -11.20 -7.71
N GLU A 10 -1.26 -10.47 -6.61
CA GLU A 10 -2.44 -10.29 -5.77
C GLU A 10 -3.49 -9.44 -6.48
N LEU A 11 -3.07 -8.33 -7.10
CA LEU A 11 -3.92 -7.49 -7.95
C LEU A 11 -4.51 -8.27 -9.13
N GLU A 12 -3.71 -9.09 -9.81
CA GLU A 12 -4.21 -9.90 -10.94
C GLU A 12 -5.26 -10.92 -10.48
N LYS A 13 -5.08 -11.51 -9.29
CA LYS A 13 -6.06 -12.43 -8.70
C LYS A 13 -7.36 -11.72 -8.34
N THR A 14 -7.29 -10.56 -7.69
CA THR A 14 -8.49 -9.81 -7.30
C THR A 14 -9.29 -9.34 -8.51
N LEU A 15 -8.61 -8.91 -9.59
CA LEU A 15 -9.27 -8.54 -10.85
C LEU A 15 -10.00 -9.72 -11.51
N LYS A 16 -9.41 -10.92 -11.48
CA LYS A 16 -10.05 -12.14 -12.01
C LYS A 16 -11.26 -12.57 -11.16
N GLU A 17 -11.19 -12.38 -9.85
CA GLU A 17 -12.31 -12.65 -8.94
C GLU A 17 -13.49 -11.71 -9.21
N GLU A 18 -13.24 -10.40 -9.34
CA GLU A 18 -14.26 -9.41 -9.71
C GLU A 18 -14.94 -9.73 -11.04
N ASP A 19 -14.15 -10.05 -12.09
CA ASP A 19 -14.70 -10.42 -13.39
C ASP A 19 -15.57 -11.68 -13.31
N LYS A 20 -15.19 -12.64 -12.46
CA LYS A 20 -15.98 -13.85 -12.23
C LYS A 20 -17.31 -13.53 -11.54
N TYR A 21 -17.30 -12.70 -10.49
CA TYR A 21 -18.52 -12.29 -9.80
C TYR A 21 -19.44 -11.49 -10.73
N ASN A 22 -18.91 -10.56 -11.52
CA ASN A 22 -19.68 -9.83 -12.53
C ASN A 22 -20.37 -10.77 -13.53
N LYS A 23 -19.66 -11.76 -14.05
CA LYS A 23 -20.24 -12.75 -14.98
C LYS A 23 -21.33 -13.61 -14.35
N LEU A 24 -21.17 -14.00 -13.09
CA LEU A 24 -22.19 -14.74 -12.35
C LEU A 24 -23.43 -13.88 -12.11
N LEU A 25 -23.22 -12.61 -11.77
CA LEU A 25 -24.28 -11.64 -11.51
C LEU A 25 -25.09 -11.34 -12.79
N GLU A 26 -24.43 -11.16 -13.93
CA GLU A 26 -25.10 -11.00 -15.23
C GLU A 26 -25.94 -12.23 -15.61
N LYS A 27 -25.40 -13.43 -15.39
CA LYS A 27 -26.15 -14.67 -15.63
C LYS A 27 -27.38 -14.77 -14.72
N ALA A 28 -27.22 -14.50 -13.43
CA ALA A 28 -28.33 -14.52 -12.47
C ALA A 28 -29.40 -13.49 -12.84
N LYS A 29 -29.02 -12.28 -13.26
CA LYS A 29 -29.95 -11.25 -13.78
C LYS A 29 -30.69 -11.72 -15.03
N SER A 30 -29.98 -12.29 -16.02
CA SER A 30 -30.63 -12.80 -17.24
C SER A 30 -31.57 -13.98 -16.98
N GLU A 31 -31.25 -14.83 -16.00
CA GLU A 31 -32.13 -15.91 -15.56
C GLU A 31 -33.34 -15.39 -14.80
N ALA A 32 -33.17 -14.34 -13.99
CA ALA A 32 -34.27 -13.67 -13.28
C ALA A 32 -35.26 -13.02 -14.26
N GLU A 33 -34.77 -12.36 -15.32
CA GLU A 33 -35.63 -11.76 -16.35
C GLU A 33 -36.57 -12.77 -17.04
N LYS A 34 -36.15 -14.05 -17.11
CA LYS A 34 -36.92 -15.13 -17.73
C LYS A 34 -37.73 -15.95 -16.72
N ALA A 35 -37.52 -15.72 -15.42
CA ALA A 35 -38.18 -16.43 -14.34
C ALA A 35 -39.43 -15.68 -13.87
N ALA A 36 -40.38 -16.40 -13.26
CA ALA A 36 -41.56 -15.82 -12.63
C ALA A 36 -41.91 -16.58 -11.35
N GLY A 37 -42.65 -15.92 -10.44
CA GLY A 37 -43.10 -16.49 -9.18
C GLY A 37 -41.95 -16.79 -8.21
N SER A 38 -42.06 -17.89 -7.44
CA SER A 38 -41.10 -18.24 -6.37
C SER A 38 -39.67 -18.46 -6.85
N ARG A 39 -39.45 -18.73 -8.15
CA ARG A 39 -38.12 -18.85 -8.74
C ARG A 39 -37.44 -17.48 -8.91
N LEU A 40 -38.22 -16.45 -9.22
CA LEU A 40 -37.73 -15.07 -9.35
C LEU A 40 -37.31 -14.51 -7.99
N GLU A 41 -38.06 -14.78 -6.92
CA GLU A 41 -37.68 -14.38 -5.55
C GLU A 41 -36.33 -14.97 -5.13
N LYS A 42 -36.13 -16.28 -5.34
CA LYS A 42 -34.85 -16.94 -5.04
C LYS A 42 -33.69 -16.39 -5.87
N LEU A 43 -33.91 -16.10 -7.16
CA LEU A 43 -32.89 -15.51 -8.01
C LEU A 43 -32.55 -14.07 -7.58
N ASN A 44 -33.54 -13.28 -7.15
CA ASN A 44 -33.31 -11.94 -6.62
C ASN A 44 -32.52 -11.96 -5.32
N GLU A 45 -32.78 -12.91 -4.42
CA GLU A 45 -31.96 -13.11 -3.22
C GLU A 45 -30.51 -13.46 -3.58
N GLN A 46 -30.30 -14.35 -4.55
CA GLN A 46 -28.97 -14.68 -5.04
C GLN A 46 -28.27 -13.49 -5.70
N ILE A 47 -28.99 -12.68 -6.48
CA ILE A 47 -28.46 -11.44 -7.07
C ILE A 47 -28.02 -10.48 -5.97
N ALA A 48 -28.83 -10.27 -4.93
CA ALA A 48 -28.48 -9.38 -3.82
C ALA A 48 -27.24 -9.85 -3.05
N GLN A 49 -27.09 -11.16 -2.85
CA GLN A 49 -25.88 -11.74 -2.26
C GLN A 49 -24.65 -11.51 -3.14
N LEU A 50 -24.77 -11.82 -4.44
CA LEU A 50 -23.68 -11.63 -5.40
C LEU A 50 -23.30 -10.15 -5.57
N ASP A 51 -24.25 -9.22 -5.53
CA ASP A 51 -23.98 -7.76 -5.57
C ASP A 51 -23.20 -7.32 -4.32
N THR A 52 -23.52 -7.89 -3.15
CA THR A 52 -22.79 -7.60 -1.90
C THR A 52 -21.36 -8.14 -1.97
N GLU A 53 -21.18 -9.39 -2.39
CA GLU A 53 -19.85 -10.00 -2.56
C GLU A 53 -19.00 -9.25 -3.60
N LEU A 54 -19.61 -8.81 -4.70
CA LEU A 54 -18.97 -8.01 -5.72
C LEU A 54 -18.51 -6.65 -5.16
N ALA A 55 -19.37 -5.96 -4.40
CA ALA A 55 -19.03 -4.69 -3.78
C ALA A 55 -17.86 -4.82 -2.77
N GLU A 56 -17.83 -5.90 -1.99
CA GLU A 56 -16.73 -6.19 -1.07
C GLU A 56 -15.42 -6.49 -1.82
N ALA A 57 -15.48 -7.25 -2.92
CA ALA A 57 -14.34 -7.51 -3.78
C ALA A 57 -13.79 -6.19 -4.38
N HIS A 58 -14.68 -5.34 -4.90
CA HIS A 58 -14.35 -4.02 -5.43
C HIS A 58 -13.65 -3.12 -4.41
N ALA A 59 -14.18 -3.08 -3.18
CA ALA A 59 -13.58 -2.30 -2.10
C ALA A 59 -12.21 -2.82 -1.67
N LYS A 60 -11.95 -4.14 -1.78
CA LYS A 60 -10.63 -4.73 -1.52
C LYS A 60 -9.64 -4.40 -2.64
N ASN A 61 -10.06 -4.46 -3.90
CA ASN A 61 -9.21 -4.15 -5.04
C ASN A 61 -8.79 -2.68 -5.04
N GLU A 62 -9.74 -1.75 -4.85
CA GLU A 62 -9.40 -0.31 -4.78
C GLU A 62 -8.44 0.00 -3.63
N ARG A 63 -8.58 -0.68 -2.48
CA ARG A 63 -7.59 -0.59 -1.38
C ARG A 63 -6.23 -1.13 -1.81
N ALA A 64 -6.16 -2.33 -2.38
CA ALA A 64 -4.91 -2.93 -2.83
C ALA A 64 -4.21 -2.08 -3.89
N LYS A 65 -4.96 -1.50 -4.83
CA LYS A 65 -4.48 -0.59 -5.87
C LYS A 65 -3.96 0.72 -5.28
N SER A 66 -4.68 1.30 -4.31
CA SER A 66 -4.22 2.49 -3.57
C SER A 66 -2.89 2.20 -2.85
N MET A 67 -2.80 1.06 -2.17
CA MET A 67 -1.58 0.63 -1.49
C MET A 67 -0.42 0.40 -2.47
N ALA A 68 -0.68 -0.23 -3.62
CA ALA A 68 0.33 -0.46 -4.66
C ALA A 68 0.82 0.86 -5.28
N GLN A 69 -0.08 1.83 -5.49
CA GLN A 69 0.29 3.17 -5.91
C GLN A 69 1.18 3.85 -4.86
N GLN A 70 0.81 3.84 -3.59
CA GLN A 70 1.63 4.42 -2.52
C GLN A 70 3.03 3.77 -2.44
N THR A 71 3.10 2.44 -2.57
CA THR A 71 4.37 1.67 -2.61
C THR A 71 5.24 2.08 -3.80
N LYS A 72 4.65 2.27 -5.00
CA LYS A 72 5.39 2.70 -6.20
C LYS A 72 6.05 4.07 -6.02
N LEU A 73 5.41 4.92 -5.23
CA LEU A 73 5.80 6.30 -4.98
C LEU A 73 6.84 6.41 -3.88
N GLY A 74 6.72 5.57 -2.86
CA GLY A 74 7.65 5.47 -1.75
C GLY A 74 7.50 6.55 -0.67
N HIS A 75 8.28 6.37 0.38
CA HIS A 75 8.30 7.13 1.62
C HIS A 75 9.68 7.72 1.84
N VAL A 76 9.71 8.93 2.40
CA VAL A 76 10.92 9.55 2.93
C VAL A 76 10.97 9.34 4.43
N TYR A 77 12.11 8.93 4.94
CA TYR A 77 12.38 8.81 6.36
C TYR A 77 13.63 9.58 6.76
N ILE A 78 13.65 10.04 8.01
CA ILE A 78 14.79 10.73 8.60
C ILE A 78 15.22 9.97 9.83
N ILE A 79 16.50 9.62 9.87
CA ILE A 79 17.08 8.85 10.96
C ILE A 79 18.34 9.52 11.52
N SER A 80 18.59 9.36 12.81
CA SER A 80 19.87 9.68 13.44
C SER A 80 20.38 8.49 14.24
N ASN A 81 21.69 8.43 14.43
CA ASN A 81 22.33 7.49 15.33
C ASN A 81 23.71 8.04 15.71
N ILE A 82 23.89 8.38 16.98
CA ILE A 82 25.13 9.00 17.46
C ILE A 82 26.34 8.08 17.22
N GLY A 83 26.18 6.77 17.43
CA GLY A 83 27.26 5.80 17.27
C GLY A 83 27.68 5.50 15.82
N SER A 84 26.82 5.82 14.85
CA SER A 84 27.04 5.50 13.42
C SER A 84 27.24 6.73 12.55
N PHE A 85 26.57 7.84 12.89
CA PHE A 85 26.60 9.08 12.11
C PHE A 85 27.33 10.22 12.83
N GLY A 86 27.51 10.11 14.16
CA GLY A 86 28.03 11.19 14.99
C GLY A 86 26.93 12.07 15.60
N ASP A 87 27.34 12.95 16.51
CA ASP A 87 26.42 13.82 17.23
C ASP A 87 25.80 14.88 16.29
N ASN A 88 24.50 15.14 16.46
CA ASN A 88 23.70 16.05 15.62
C ASN A 88 23.76 15.76 14.10
N VAL A 89 24.00 14.52 13.68
CA VAL A 89 24.00 14.12 12.25
C VAL A 89 22.75 13.33 11.90
N TYR A 90 22.09 13.74 10.81
CA TYR A 90 20.84 13.14 10.34
C TYR A 90 20.99 12.63 8.91
N LYS A 91 20.38 11.49 8.62
CA LYS A 91 20.28 10.95 7.26
C LYS A 91 18.85 10.96 6.79
N ILE A 92 18.67 11.38 5.54
CA ILE A 92 17.40 11.30 4.83
C ILE A 92 17.53 10.14 3.84
N GLY A 93 16.61 9.18 3.95
CA GLY A 93 16.53 8.05 3.05
C GLY A 93 15.14 7.98 2.41
N MET A 94 15.07 7.29 1.27
CA MET A 94 13.80 6.92 0.65
C MET A 94 13.66 5.41 0.60
N THR A 95 12.42 4.94 0.67
CA THR A 95 12.08 3.53 0.56
C THR A 95 10.76 3.38 -0.16
N ARG A 96 10.64 2.39 -1.05
CA ARG A 96 9.36 2.04 -1.68
C ARG A 96 8.52 1.10 -0.83
N ARG A 97 9.02 0.66 0.33
CA ARG A 97 8.27 -0.22 1.23
C ARG A 97 7.06 0.49 1.80
N LEU A 98 5.97 -0.23 1.91
CA LEU A 98 4.74 0.22 2.56
C LEU A 98 5.00 0.73 3.98
N GLU A 99 5.82 -0.01 4.74
CA GLU A 99 6.23 0.36 6.10
C GLU A 99 7.68 0.85 6.10
N PRO A 100 7.93 2.17 6.16
CA PRO A 100 9.29 2.71 6.13
C PRO A 100 10.12 2.31 7.35
N LEU A 101 9.47 1.99 8.48
CA LEU A 101 10.15 1.52 9.68
C LEU A 101 10.85 0.18 9.49
N ASP A 102 10.32 -0.70 8.66
CA ASP A 102 10.95 -1.99 8.39
C ASP A 102 12.27 -1.81 7.64
N ARG A 103 12.33 -0.83 6.73
CA ARG A 103 13.60 -0.44 6.09
C ARG A 103 14.61 0.09 7.11
N VAL A 104 14.17 0.91 8.07
CA VAL A 104 15.05 1.46 9.11
C VAL A 104 15.61 0.35 9.99
N LYS A 105 14.79 -0.65 10.37
CA LYS A 105 15.23 -1.81 11.15
C LYS A 105 16.28 -2.64 10.41
N GLU A 106 16.07 -2.90 9.11
CA GLU A 106 17.06 -3.63 8.29
C GLU A 106 18.41 -2.92 8.20
N LEU A 107 18.39 -1.59 8.12
CA LEU A 107 19.63 -0.81 8.14
C LEU A 107 20.36 -0.91 9.48
N GLY A 108 19.61 -1.14 10.57
CA GLY A 108 20.12 -1.24 11.94
C GLY A 108 20.77 -2.57 12.29
N ASP A 109 20.60 -3.61 11.47
CA ASP A 109 21.03 -4.98 11.80
C ASP A 109 22.48 -5.27 11.41
N ALA A 110 23.03 -4.56 10.41
CA ALA A 110 24.26 -5.01 9.76
C ALA A 110 25.56 -4.53 10.43
N SER A 111 25.63 -3.37 11.08
CA SER A 111 26.92 -2.78 11.51
C SER A 111 26.83 -1.61 12.49
N VAL A 112 25.71 -1.40 13.20
CA VAL A 112 25.53 -0.20 14.02
C VAL A 112 25.44 -0.51 15.52
N PRO A 113 26.13 0.25 16.38
CA PRO A 113 26.19 -0.02 17.83
C PRO A 113 24.87 0.26 18.57
N PHE A 114 23.95 1.01 17.97
CA PHE A 114 22.63 1.35 18.55
C PHE A 114 21.55 1.36 17.46
N ILE A 115 20.28 1.28 17.87
CA ILE A 115 19.12 1.40 16.96
C ILE A 115 19.02 2.86 16.46
N PHE A 116 18.49 3.07 15.25
CA PHE A 116 18.24 4.41 14.71
C PHE A 116 17.05 5.08 15.38
N ASP A 117 17.20 6.36 15.73
CA ASP A 117 16.08 7.23 16.09
C ASP A 117 15.39 7.70 14.82
N VAL A 118 14.06 7.56 14.76
CA VAL A 118 13.25 7.99 13.60
C VAL A 118 12.58 9.31 13.92
N HIS A 119 12.93 10.36 13.17
CA HIS A 119 12.48 11.73 13.43
C HIS A 119 11.28 12.15 12.59
N ALA A 120 11.15 11.59 11.38
CA ALA A 120 10.01 11.87 10.52
C ALA A 120 9.75 10.72 9.56
N ARG A 121 8.47 10.55 9.22
CA ARG A 121 7.97 9.62 8.20
C ARG A 121 6.97 10.38 7.36
N THR A 122 7.32 10.65 6.10
CA THR A 122 6.41 11.37 5.19
C THR A 122 6.34 10.65 3.86
N ASN A 123 5.15 10.66 3.26
CA ASN A 123 4.99 10.19 1.89
C ASN A 123 5.67 11.18 0.93
N ILE A 124 6.17 10.70 -0.21
CA ILE A 124 6.81 11.55 -1.23
C ILE A 124 5.83 12.61 -1.78
N TYR A 125 4.53 12.35 -1.69
CA TYR A 125 3.47 13.24 -2.16
C TYR A 125 3.11 14.38 -1.20
N ASP A 126 3.49 14.27 0.07
CA ASP A 126 3.27 15.36 1.01
C ASP A 126 4.34 16.45 0.82
N SER A 127 4.13 17.25 -0.23
CA SER A 127 5.06 18.28 -0.67
C SER A 127 5.21 19.41 0.35
N GLN A 128 4.22 19.60 1.23
CA GLN A 128 4.23 20.69 2.21
C GLN A 128 5.00 20.28 3.47
N GLU A 129 4.85 19.03 3.92
CA GLU A 129 5.64 18.49 5.02
C GLU A 129 7.11 18.29 4.62
N ASN A 130 7.38 17.79 3.40
CA ASN A 130 8.74 17.70 2.83
C ASN A 130 9.46 19.07 2.77
N LYS A 131 8.73 20.14 2.44
CA LYS A 131 9.29 21.51 2.42
C LYS A 131 9.58 22.06 3.82
N LYS A 132 8.84 21.66 4.84
CA LYS A 132 9.05 22.08 6.26
C LYS A 132 10.20 21.32 6.93
N ILE A 133 10.41 20.07 6.52
CA ILE A 133 11.49 19.22 7.00
C ILE A 133 12.87 19.75 6.55
N ARG A 134 13.00 20.16 5.29
CA ARG A 134 14.29 20.58 4.70
C ARG A 134 15.02 21.71 5.45
N PRO A 135 14.36 22.76 5.96
CA PRO A 135 15.00 23.80 6.77
C PRO A 135 15.47 23.31 8.15
N HIS A 136 14.77 22.38 8.78
CA HIS A 136 15.02 21.99 10.17
C HIS A 136 16.26 21.12 10.35
N TYR A 137 16.53 20.22 9.39
CA TYR A 137 17.67 19.30 9.45
C TYR A 137 18.90 19.81 8.68
N ARG A 138 18.85 21.04 8.15
CA ARG A 138 19.72 21.55 7.08
C ARG A 138 21.22 21.65 7.40
N SER A 139 21.61 21.62 8.67
CA SER A 139 23.00 21.81 9.11
C SER A 139 23.89 20.57 8.94
N ASN A 140 23.36 19.34 8.96
CA ASN A 140 24.18 18.11 8.94
C ASN A 140 23.52 16.93 8.19
N ILE A 141 22.85 17.17 7.05
CA ILE A 141 22.22 16.10 6.25
C ILE A 141 23.23 15.43 5.30
N PHE A 142 23.34 14.10 5.41
CA PHE A 142 23.93 13.27 4.36
C PHE A 142 22.83 12.55 3.57
N ASN A 143 22.77 12.79 2.26
CA ASN A 143 21.77 12.15 1.39
C ASN A 143 22.34 10.84 0.84
N GLN A 144 21.83 9.69 1.28
CA GLN A 144 22.18 8.40 0.69
C GLN A 144 21.08 7.95 -0.27
N SER A 145 21.37 8.04 -1.57
CA SER A 145 20.56 7.41 -2.61
C SER A 145 20.75 5.89 -2.50
N ASN A 146 19.86 5.20 -1.79
CA ASN A 146 19.75 3.75 -1.86
C ASN A 146 18.80 3.41 -3.01
N TYR A 147 19.36 2.94 -4.13
CA TYR A 147 18.61 2.24 -5.18
C TYR A 147 18.63 0.74 -4.92
#